data_AF-A0A5S3Q7Y4-F1
#
_entry.id   AF-A0A5S3Q7Y4-F1
#
_cell.length_a   1.000
_cell.length_b   1.000
_cell.length_c   1.000
_cell.angle_alpha   90.00
_cell.angle_beta   90.00
_cell.angle_gamma   90.00
#
_symmetry.space_group_name_H-M   'P 1'
#
loop_
_entity.id
_entity.type
_entity.pdbx_description
1 polymer ?
#
loop_
_entity_poly.entity_id
_entity_poly.type
_entity_poly.pdbx_seq_one_letter_code
_entity_poly.pdbx_strand_id
1 'polypeptide(L)'
;MTGIPRAPLLLGLAGLIPFVWGALTYLNDPLATWGLATFGPRFVGPYVQLFYGSVILSFMSGVLWGFATKASGARAATGYALSVLPALWAFFMTGGGPVSAGLNLIFGFSGLLILDIAFSHWGLAPRWWLSLRVLLTAIVVICLGVGVFL
;
A
#
# COMPACT_ATOMS: atom_id res chain seq x y z
N MET A 1 20.72 14.51 -6.03
CA MET A 1 19.39 14.75 -6.65
C MET A 1 18.36 14.87 -5.54
N THR A 2 17.66 16.00 -5.42
CA THR A 2 16.73 16.30 -4.31
C THR A 2 15.25 16.03 -4.64
N GLY A 3 14.89 15.86 -5.92
CA GLY A 3 13.53 15.52 -6.34
C GLY A 3 13.27 14.02 -6.50
N ILE A 4 12.00 13.63 -6.47
CA ILE A 4 11.56 12.25 -6.77
C ILE A 4 11.91 11.93 -8.23
N PRO A 5 12.66 10.84 -8.51
CA PRO A 5 12.95 10.45 -9.87
C PRO A 5 11.65 10.13 -10.64
N ARG A 6 11.61 10.48 -11.94
CA ARG A 6 10.40 10.38 -12.77
C ARG A 6 9.84 8.96 -12.83
N ALA A 7 10.68 7.94 -12.99
CA ALA A 7 10.23 6.56 -13.11
C ALA A 7 9.50 6.05 -11.84
N PRO A 8 10.09 6.11 -10.62
CA PRO A 8 9.37 5.81 -9.37
C PRO A 8 8.09 6.62 -9.17
N LEU A 9 8.08 7.91 -9.56
CA LEU A 9 6.90 8.74 -9.44
C LEU A 9 5.76 8.26 -10.36
N LEU A 10 6.04 8.09 -11.65
CA LEU A 10 5.04 7.68 -12.63
C LEU A 10 4.52 6.27 -12.36
N LEU A 11 5.41 5.33 -12.05
CA LEU A 11 5.02 3.97 -11.71
C LEU A 11 4.25 3.91 -10.39
N GLY A 12 4.66 4.70 -9.39
CA GLY A 12 3.95 4.82 -8.13
C GLY A 12 2.53 5.34 -8.30
N LEU A 13 2.36 6.42 -9.09
CA LEU A 13 1.05 6.99 -9.42
C LEU A 13 0.19 6.02 -10.25
N ALA A 14 0.77 5.33 -11.23
CA ALA A 14 0.07 4.30 -11.99
C ALA A 14 -0.40 3.14 -11.09
N GLY A 15 0.40 2.78 -10.07
CA GLY A 15 0.01 1.81 -9.06
C GLY A 15 -1.21 2.24 -8.22
N LEU A 16 -1.63 3.51 -8.24
CA LEU A 16 -2.84 3.95 -7.53
C LEU A 16 -4.13 3.65 -8.28
N ILE A 17 -4.06 3.27 -9.57
CA ILE A 17 -5.23 3.07 -10.44
C ILE A 17 -6.24 2.10 -9.81
N PRO A 18 -5.88 0.91 -9.30
CA PRO A 18 -6.86 0.00 -8.73
C PRO A 18 -7.56 0.54 -7.47
N PHE A 19 -6.87 1.36 -6.67
CA PHE A 19 -7.46 1.99 -5.47
C PHE A 19 -8.48 3.06 -5.85
N VAL A 20 -8.11 3.96 -6.78
CA VAL A 20 -9.00 5.01 -7.27
C VAL A 20 -10.19 4.40 -8.00
N TRP A 21 -9.95 3.41 -8.86
CA TRP A 21 -11.00 2.69 -9.55
C TRP A 21 -12.00 2.04 -8.57
N GLY A 22 -11.50 1.31 -7.58
CA GLY A 22 -12.35 0.70 -6.56
C GLY A 22 -13.21 1.72 -5.82
N ALA A 23 -12.64 2.87 -5.43
CA ALA A 23 -13.36 3.95 -4.76
C ALA A 23 -14.44 4.57 -5.67
N LEU A 24 -14.13 4.80 -6.95
CA LEU A 24 -15.10 5.33 -7.92
C LEU A 24 -16.27 4.35 -8.15
N THR A 25 -15.98 3.06 -8.28
CA THR A 25 -17.03 2.03 -8.40
C THR A 25 -17.83 1.84 -7.11
N TYR A 26 -17.28 2.21 -5.96
CA TYR A 26 -18.03 2.22 -4.70
C TYR A 26 -19.03 3.39 -4.67
N LEU A 27 -18.64 4.55 -5.20
CA LEU A 27 -19.43 5.79 -5.15
C LEU A 27 -20.43 5.95 -6.32
N ASN A 28 -20.41 5.07 -7.31
CA ASN A 28 -21.18 5.23 -8.55
C ASN A 28 -21.74 3.89 -9.04
N ASP A 29 -23.03 3.64 -8.79
CA ASP A 29 -23.71 2.38 -9.17
C ASP A 29 -23.65 2.07 -10.68
N PRO A 30 -23.86 3.04 -11.60
CA PRO A 30 -23.68 2.77 -13.03
C PRO A 30 -22.28 2.27 -13.38
N LEU A 31 -21.25 2.90 -12.81
CA LEU A 31 -19.85 2.51 -13.02
C LEU A 31 -19.54 1.15 -12.40
N ALA A 32 -20.08 0.87 -11.21
CA ALA A 32 -19.98 -0.43 -10.54
C ALA A 32 -20.59 -1.54 -11.41
N THR A 33 -21.79 -1.30 -11.93
CA THR A 33 -22.53 -2.26 -12.77
C THR A 33 -21.79 -2.53 -14.08
N TRP A 34 -21.30 -1.47 -14.73
CA TRP A 34 -20.51 -1.62 -15.95
C TRP A 34 -19.19 -2.36 -15.68
N GLY A 35 -18.49 -2.02 -14.60
CA GLY A 35 -17.24 -2.67 -14.21
C GLY A 35 -17.45 -4.15 -13.86
N LEU A 36 -18.55 -4.48 -13.19
CA LEU A 36 -18.94 -5.84 -12.86
C LEU A 36 -19.16 -6.67 -14.13
N ALA A 37 -19.86 -6.12 -15.13
CA ALA A 37 -20.12 -6.79 -16.39
C ALA A 37 -18.86 -6.93 -17.27
N THR A 38 -17.97 -5.94 -17.25
CA THR A 38 -16.82 -5.87 -18.17
C THR A 38 -15.59 -6.60 -17.63
N PHE A 39 -15.30 -6.44 -16.35
CA PHE A 39 -14.09 -6.96 -15.71
C PHE A 39 -14.36 -8.09 -14.72
N GLY A 40 -15.61 -8.21 -14.25
CA GLY A 40 -16.02 -9.21 -13.26
C GLY A 40 -15.96 -8.71 -11.81
N PRO A 41 -16.55 -9.47 -10.88
CA PRO A 41 -16.81 -9.02 -9.51
C PRO A 41 -15.55 -8.76 -8.69
N ARG A 42 -14.42 -9.38 -9.04
CA ARG A 42 -13.14 -9.18 -8.35
C ARG A 42 -12.52 -7.80 -8.61
N PHE A 43 -12.94 -7.12 -9.68
CA PHE A 43 -12.35 -5.87 -10.15
C PHE A 43 -13.23 -4.66 -9.89
N VAL A 44 -14.22 -4.75 -9.00
CA VAL A 44 -15.07 -3.62 -8.60
C VAL A 44 -15.20 -3.53 -7.08
N GLY A 45 -15.61 -2.36 -6.60
CA GLY A 45 -15.91 -2.11 -5.20
C GLY A 45 -14.75 -2.48 -4.27
N PRO A 46 -15.03 -2.89 -3.02
CA PRO A 46 -13.94 -3.08 -2.07
C PRO A 46 -13.02 -4.21 -2.49
N TYR A 47 -13.49 -5.24 -3.22
CA TYR A 47 -12.69 -6.41 -3.56
C TYR A 47 -11.40 -6.09 -4.31
N VAL A 48 -11.46 -5.20 -5.31
CA VAL A 48 -10.26 -4.80 -6.06
C VAL A 48 -9.26 -4.07 -5.17
N GLN A 49 -9.76 -3.19 -4.29
CA GLN A 49 -8.92 -2.43 -3.37
C GLN A 49 -8.29 -3.33 -2.29
N LEU A 50 -9.06 -4.27 -1.74
CA LEU A 50 -8.60 -5.18 -0.71
C LEU A 50 -7.57 -6.16 -1.27
N PHE A 51 -7.88 -6.80 -2.40
CA PHE A 51 -6.97 -7.74 -3.03
C PHE A 51 -5.66 -7.07 -3.45
N TYR A 52 -5.76 -5.95 -4.17
CA TYR A 52 -4.58 -5.23 -4.62
C TYR A 52 -3.83 -4.56 -3.47
N GLY A 53 -4.55 -4.08 -2.45
CA GLY A 53 -4.00 -3.55 -1.21
C GLY A 53 -3.12 -4.54 -0.49
N SER A 54 -3.57 -5.79 -0.32
CA SER A 54 -2.76 -6.86 0.26
C SER A 54 -1.52 -7.17 -0.59
N VAL A 55 -1.65 -7.17 -1.92
CA VAL A 55 -0.51 -7.36 -2.84
C VAL A 55 0.53 -6.26 -2.66
N ILE A 56 0.12 -4.98 -2.66
CA ILE A 56 1.05 -3.86 -2.53
C ILE A 56 1.67 -3.80 -1.13
N LEU A 57 0.89 -4.02 -0.08
CA LEU A 57 1.43 -4.04 1.29
C LEU A 57 2.52 -5.12 1.43
N SER A 58 2.28 -6.30 0.86
CA SER A 58 3.25 -7.41 0.85
C SER A 58 4.45 -7.14 -0.06
N PHE A 59 4.24 -6.51 -1.22
CA PHE A 59 5.33 -6.10 -2.11
C PHE A 59 6.31 -5.15 -1.40
N MET A 60 5.79 -4.22 -0.60
CA MET A 60 6.61 -3.26 0.13
C MET A 60 7.49 -3.90 1.21
N SER A 61 7.09 -5.05 1.77
CA SER A 61 7.98 -5.86 2.61
C SER A 61 9.28 -6.22 1.90
N GLY A 62 9.21 -6.62 0.63
CA GLY A 62 10.38 -6.93 -0.18
C GLY A 62 11.30 -5.71 -0.39
N VAL A 63 10.72 -4.52 -0.50
CA VAL A 63 11.50 -3.28 -0.63
C VAL A 63 12.25 -2.94 0.67
N LEU A 64 11.58 -3.04 1.82
CA LEU A 64 12.22 -2.84 3.12
C LEU A 64 13.33 -3.88 3.36
N TRP A 65 13.10 -5.14 2.98
CA TRP A 65 14.13 -6.18 3.02
C TRP A 65 15.33 -5.78 2.15
N GLY A 66 15.07 -5.27 0.94
CA GLY A 66 16.09 -4.73 0.05
C GLY A 66 16.89 -3.58 0.67
N PHE A 67 16.26 -2.67 1.42
CA PHE A 67 16.97 -1.64 2.17
C PHE A 67 17.81 -2.19 3.32
N ALA A 68 17.32 -3.22 4.02
CA ALA A 68 18.04 -3.85 5.12
C ALA A 68 19.38 -4.48 4.68
N THR A 69 19.51 -4.86 3.39
CA THR A 69 20.79 -5.35 2.82
C THR A 69 21.94 -4.34 2.90
N LYS A 70 21.64 -3.04 3.06
CA LYS A 70 22.64 -1.98 3.20
C LYS A 70 23.16 -1.82 4.64
N ALA A 71 22.54 -2.50 5.61
CA ALA A 71 22.95 -2.48 7.01
C ALA A 71 23.80 -3.71 7.35
N SER A 72 24.45 -3.68 8.52
CA SER A 72 25.21 -4.81 9.07
C SER A 72 24.91 -5.03 10.55
N GLY A 73 25.31 -6.20 11.06
CA GLY A 73 25.17 -6.57 12.47
C GLY A 73 23.71 -6.56 12.97
N ALA A 74 23.51 -6.15 14.22
CA ALA A 74 22.20 -6.13 14.86
C ALA A 74 21.18 -5.25 14.10
N ARG A 75 21.61 -4.15 13.49
CA ARG A 75 20.72 -3.26 12.73
C ARG A 75 20.16 -3.94 11.48
N ALA A 76 20.96 -4.76 10.79
CA ALA A 76 20.47 -5.55 9.66
C ALA A 76 19.42 -6.57 10.11
N ALA A 77 19.67 -7.28 11.21
CA ALA A 77 18.72 -8.24 11.77
C ALA A 77 17.38 -7.58 12.12
N THR A 78 17.40 -6.41 12.78
CA THR A 78 16.20 -5.61 13.03
C THR A 78 15.52 -5.17 11.74
N GLY A 79 16.27 -4.70 10.74
CA GLY A 79 15.73 -4.32 9.44
C GLY A 79 14.99 -5.48 8.76
N TYR A 80 15.57 -6.66 8.71
CA TYR A 80 14.93 -7.85 8.15
C TYR A 80 13.67 -8.24 8.93
N ALA A 81 13.74 -8.27 10.27
CA ALA A 81 12.60 -8.58 11.12
C ALA A 81 11.43 -7.59 10.93
N LEU A 82 11.72 -6.29 10.82
CA LEU A 82 10.69 -5.29 10.57
C LEU A 82 10.12 -5.39 9.15
N SER A 83 10.95 -5.77 8.17
CA SER A 83 10.53 -5.83 6.77
C SER A 83 9.45 -6.86 6.49
N VAL A 84 9.35 -7.95 7.28
CA VAL A 84 8.32 -8.98 7.08
C VAL A 84 6.97 -8.62 7.66
N LEU A 85 6.90 -7.63 8.57
CA LEU A 85 5.67 -7.29 9.27
C LEU A 85 4.52 -6.89 8.33
N PRO A 86 4.70 -6.06 7.29
CA PRO A 86 3.61 -5.70 6.39
C PRO A 86 2.99 -6.91 5.66
N ALA A 87 3.80 -7.83 5.14
CA ALA A 87 3.32 -9.05 4.48
C ALA A 87 2.57 -9.97 5.44
N LEU A 88 3.10 -10.18 6.66
CA LEU A 88 2.42 -10.97 7.69
C LEU A 88 1.11 -10.29 8.13
N TRP A 89 1.11 -8.97 8.27
CA TRP A 89 -0.08 -8.20 8.59
C TRP A 89 -1.16 -8.38 7.51
N ALA A 90 -0.81 -8.23 6.24
CA ALA A 90 -1.72 -8.52 5.14
C ALA A 90 -2.27 -9.96 5.21
N PHE A 91 -1.42 -10.95 5.44
CA PHE A 91 -1.82 -12.35 5.49
C PHE A 91 -2.83 -12.65 6.62
N PHE A 92 -2.59 -12.14 7.82
CA PHE A 92 -3.46 -12.44 8.98
C PHE A 92 -4.66 -11.52 9.12
N MET A 93 -4.55 -10.25 8.71
CA MET A 93 -5.51 -9.21 9.06
C MET A 93 -6.48 -8.82 7.94
N THR A 94 -6.28 -9.28 6.70
CA THR A 94 -7.19 -8.96 5.57
C THR A 94 -8.38 -9.92 5.43
N GLY A 95 -8.72 -10.64 6.51
CA GLY A 95 -9.93 -11.47 6.61
C GLY A 95 -11.09 -10.78 7.35
N GLY A 96 -12.23 -11.48 7.47
CA GLY A 96 -13.34 -11.03 8.32
C GLY A 96 -14.30 -10.01 7.69
N GLY A 97 -14.35 -9.91 6.36
CA GLY A 97 -15.27 -9.05 5.63
C GLY A 97 -14.65 -7.73 5.16
N PRO A 98 -15.33 -6.99 4.26
CA PRO A 98 -14.72 -5.90 3.51
C PRO A 98 -14.34 -4.70 4.38
N VAL A 99 -15.17 -4.33 5.37
CA VAL A 99 -14.90 -3.20 6.26
C VAL A 99 -13.71 -3.49 7.18
N SER A 100 -13.68 -4.67 7.82
CA SER A 100 -12.57 -5.08 8.70
C SER A 100 -11.26 -5.17 7.92
N ALA A 101 -11.27 -5.83 6.76
CA ALA A 101 -10.09 -5.92 5.91
C ALA A 101 -9.62 -4.54 5.43
N GLY A 102 -10.55 -3.64 5.09
CA GLY A 102 -10.26 -2.26 4.69
C GLY A 102 -9.59 -1.45 5.81
N LEU A 103 -10.13 -1.50 7.02
CA LEU A 103 -9.53 -0.87 8.20
C LEU A 103 -8.13 -1.42 8.48
N ASN A 104 -7.95 -2.75 8.41
CA ASN A 104 -6.65 -3.37 8.62
C ASN A 104 -5.64 -2.98 7.54
N LEU A 105 -6.05 -2.78 6.29
CA LEU A 105 -5.16 -2.24 5.25
C LEU A 105 -4.80 -0.78 5.51
N ILE A 106 -5.73 0.06 5.98
CA ILE A 106 -5.44 1.45 6.38
C ILE A 106 -4.37 1.46 7.47
N PHE A 107 -4.52 0.62 8.51
CA PHE A 107 -3.51 0.48 9.55
C PHE A 107 -2.19 -0.09 9.01
N GLY A 108 -2.25 -1.08 8.11
CA GLY A 108 -1.08 -1.67 7.47
C GLY A 108 -0.26 -0.66 6.68
N PHE A 109 -0.90 0.15 5.82
CA PHE A 109 -0.23 1.20 5.05
C PHE A 109 0.30 2.34 5.92
N SER A 110 -0.42 2.71 6.98
CA SER A 110 0.04 3.71 7.95
C SER A 110 1.24 3.21 8.75
N GLY A 111 1.21 1.96 9.22
CA GLY A 111 2.32 1.31 9.89
C GLY A 111 3.53 1.13 8.97
N LEU A 112 3.31 0.78 7.70
CA LEU A 112 4.36 0.73 6.70
C LEU A 112 5.03 2.10 6.51
N LEU A 113 4.27 3.20 6.51
CA LEU A 113 4.86 4.55 6.42
C LEU A 113 5.75 4.87 7.63
N ILE A 114 5.37 4.40 8.83
CA ILE A 114 6.22 4.51 10.03
C ILE A 114 7.53 3.72 9.86
N LEU A 115 7.46 2.52 9.27
CA LEU A 115 8.66 1.74 8.93
C LEU A 115 9.52 2.46 7.88
N ASP A 116 8.90 3.02 6.83
CA ASP A 116 9.59 3.83 5.82
C ASP A 116 10.35 5.00 6.48
N ILE A 117 9.75 5.65 7.49
CA ILE A 117 10.37 6.73 8.28
C ILE A 117 11.59 6.19 9.03
N ALA A 118 11.48 5.07 9.74
CA ALA A 118 12.59 4.46 10.45
C ALA A 118 13.76 4.11 9.52
N PHE A 119 13.49 3.47 8.37
CA PHE A 119 14.51 3.11 7.38
C PHE A 119 15.15 4.32 6.72
N SER A 120 14.40 5.42 6.55
CA SER A 120 14.95 6.70 6.09
C SER A 120 15.85 7.34 7.14
N HIS A 121 15.45 7.33 8.42
CA HIS A 121 16.27 7.85 9.53
C HIS A 121 17.56 7.06 9.71
N TRP A 122 17.56 5.75 9.43
CA TRP A 122 18.77 4.93 9.44
C TRP A 122 19.66 5.11 8.19
N GLY A 123 19.27 5.97 7.25
CA GLY A 123 20.02 6.23 6.02
C GLY A 123 19.98 5.08 5.01
N LEU A 124 19.06 4.13 5.16
CA LEU A 124 18.95 2.96 4.27
C LEU A 124 18.09 3.27 3.04
N ALA A 125 17.05 4.09 3.21
CA ALA A 125 16.20 4.54 2.12
C ALA A 125 16.80 5.74 1.37
N PRO A 126 16.54 5.88 0.06
CA PRO A 126 16.90 7.09 -0.69
C PRO A 126 16.22 8.36 -0.15
N ARG A 127 16.87 9.53 -0.27
CA ARG A 127 16.34 10.81 0.26
C ARG A 127 14.95 11.21 -0.25
N TRP A 128 14.59 10.79 -1.47
CA TRP A 128 13.29 11.08 -2.09
C TRP A 128 12.18 10.11 -1.68
N TRP A 129 12.52 9.02 -0.99
CA TRP A 129 11.64 7.90 -0.70
C TRP A 129 10.40 8.34 0.08
N LEU A 130 10.61 9.02 1.22
CA LEU A 130 9.50 9.43 2.08
C LEU A 130 8.52 10.39 1.40
N SER A 131 9.01 11.34 0.61
CA SER A 131 8.13 12.25 -0.13
C SER A 131 7.21 11.50 -1.09
N LEU A 132 7.72 10.47 -1.77
CA LEU A 132 6.89 9.60 -2.60
C LEU A 132 5.92 8.77 -1.76
N ARG A 133 6.40 8.13 -0.70
CA ARG A 133 5.59 7.23 0.15
C ARG A 133 4.45 7.97 0.83
N VAL A 134 4.67 9.17 1.35
CA VAL A 134 3.61 10.00 1.95
C VAL A 134 2.49 10.29 0.93
N LEU A 135 2.86 10.72 -0.28
CA LEU A 135 1.89 10.99 -1.34
C LEU A 135 1.05 9.75 -1.70
N LEU A 136 1.71 8.63 -1.98
CA LEU A 136 1.03 7.41 -2.40
C LEU A 136 0.17 6.84 -1.27
N THR A 137 0.71 6.75 -0.05
CA THR A 137 -0.01 6.23 1.11
C THR A 137 -1.23 7.08 1.44
N ALA A 138 -1.13 8.41 1.37
CA ALA A 138 -2.28 9.29 1.61
C ALA A 138 -3.43 8.99 0.64
N ILE A 139 -3.13 8.85 -0.67
CA ILE A 139 -4.15 8.53 -1.67
C ILE A 139 -4.75 7.14 -1.43
N VAL A 140 -3.91 6.14 -1.14
CA VAL A 140 -4.38 4.77 -0.82
C VAL A 140 -5.32 4.78 0.39
N VAL A 141 -4.95 5.44 1.48
CA VAL A 141 -5.76 5.50 2.70
C VAL A 141 -7.09 6.22 2.45
N ILE A 142 -7.09 7.31 1.69
CA ILE A 142 -8.32 8.01 1.30
C ILE A 142 -9.22 7.09 0.47
N CYS A 143 -8.68 6.39 -0.54
CA CYS A 143 -9.45 5.47 -1.36
C CYS A 143 -10.02 4.29 -0.58
N LEU A 144 -9.25 3.72 0.36
CA LEU A 144 -9.75 2.66 1.25
C LEU A 144 -10.80 3.19 2.22
N GLY A 145 -10.64 4.42 2.70
CA GLY A 145 -11.60 5.09 3.58
C GLY A 145 -12.98 5.21 2.94
N VAL A 146 -13.07 5.42 1.62
CA VAL A 146 -14.34 5.41 0.89
C VAL A 146 -15.09 4.10 1.10
N GLY A 147 -14.44 2.95 0.88
CA GLY A 147 -15.10 1.65 1.02
C GLY A 147 -15.38 1.20 2.47
N VAL A 148 -14.86 1.94 3.45
CA VAL A 148 -14.99 1.64 4.88
C VAL A 148 -16.01 2.55 5.57
N PHE A 149 -16.09 3.83 5.19
CA PHE A 149 -16.83 4.86 5.93
C PHE A 149 -18.01 5.47 5.18
N LEU A 150 -18.10 5.29 3.87
CA LEU A 150 -19.22 5.74 3.04
C LEU A 150 -20.05 4.54 2.60
#